data_AF-A0A6M4PH55-F1
#
_entry.id   AF-A0A6M4PH55-F1
#
_cell.length_a   1.000
_cell.length_b   1.000
_cell.length_c   1.000
_cell.angle_alpha   90.00
_cell.angle_beta   90.00
_cell.angle_gamma   90.00
#
_symmetry.space_group_name_H-M   'P 1'
#
loop_
_entity.id
_entity.type
_entity.pdbx_description
1 polymer ?
#
loop_
_entity_poly.entity_id
_entity_poly.type
_entity_poly.pdbx_seq_one_letter_code
_entity_poly.pdbx_strand_id
1 'polypeptide(L)'
;MTDIETGVPRTPLPRFEEAEGLGPEDAEFVEDLVAVLARHGNLDRFGLCLLHDHFPLRAGEVLVETNDPVARTLHAHVEKADGTRHAKASQWRFVPHAGQEPGDGSAGGSFQEIMLCTTLDLCPGRADDHDGS
;
A
#
# COMPACT_ATOMS: atom_id res chain seq x y z
N MET A 1 14.09 -8.97 -29.47
CA MET A 1 13.21 -8.01 -28.77
C MET A 1 13.36 -8.32 -27.31
N THR A 2 14.12 -7.49 -26.59
CA THR A 2 14.31 -7.63 -25.15
C THR A 2 13.24 -6.73 -24.54
N ASP A 3 12.19 -7.34 -23.98
CA ASP A 3 11.20 -6.62 -23.20
C ASP A 3 11.94 -5.94 -22.05
N ILE A 4 11.96 -4.60 -22.07
CA ILE A 4 12.44 -3.80 -20.96
C ILE A 4 11.34 -3.93 -19.89
N GLU A 5 11.57 -4.75 -18.87
CA GLU A 5 10.71 -4.78 -17.68
C GLU A 5 10.76 -3.39 -17.01
N THR A 6 9.83 -2.50 -17.38
CA THR A 6 9.73 -1.12 -16.89
C THR A 6 9.16 -1.03 -15.46
N GLY A 7 9.41 -2.03 -14.61
CA GLY A 7 9.05 -2.01 -13.20
C GLY A 7 10.20 -1.45 -12.35
N VAL A 8 9.91 -0.51 -11.45
CA VAL A 8 10.88 -0.11 -10.43
C VAL A 8 11.24 -1.34 -9.60
N PRO A 9 12.53 -1.74 -9.49
CA PRO A 9 12.94 -2.85 -8.65
C PRO A 9 12.51 -2.59 -7.21
N ARG A 10 11.79 -3.54 -6.59
CA ARG A 10 11.42 -3.46 -5.17
C ARG A 10 12.47 -4.19 -4.35
N THR A 11 12.97 -3.54 -3.31
CA THR A 11 13.73 -4.25 -2.27
C THR A 11 12.77 -5.19 -1.54
N PRO A 12 13.00 -6.52 -1.56
CA PRO A 12 12.13 -7.48 -0.89
C PRO A 12 11.95 -7.14 0.59
N LEU A 13 10.76 -7.41 1.10
CA LEU A 13 10.46 -7.36 2.53
C LEU A 13 10.69 -8.77 3.13
N PRO A 14 10.89 -8.88 4.45
CA PRO A 14 10.93 -10.19 5.10
C PRO A 14 9.62 -10.95 4.85
N ARG A 15 9.67 -12.28 4.99
CA ARG A 15 8.42 -13.06 5.07
C ARG A 15 7.73 -12.76 6.40
N PHE A 16 6.43 -13.07 6.48
CA PHE A 16 5.70 -12.83 7.71
C PHE A 16 6.29 -13.56 8.92
N GLU A 17 6.82 -14.78 8.73
CA GLU A 17 7.43 -15.56 9.82
C GLU A 17 8.75 -14.96 10.33
N GLU A 18 9.36 -14.08 9.55
CA GLU A 18 10.64 -13.43 9.83
C GLU A 18 10.45 -11.97 10.29
N ALA A 19 9.28 -11.39 10.03
CA ALA A 19 8.97 -10.03 10.39
C ALA A 19 8.77 -9.90 11.90
N GLU A 20 9.54 -9.03 12.53
CA GLU A 20 9.41 -8.73 13.96
C GLU A 20 8.08 -7.99 14.21
N GLY A 21 7.28 -8.54 15.13
CA GLY A 21 5.99 -7.95 15.48
C GLY A 21 6.15 -6.69 16.30
N LEU A 22 5.12 -5.84 16.30
CA LEU A 22 5.06 -4.65 17.15
C LEU A 22 5.19 -5.05 18.63
N GLY A 23 6.22 -4.51 19.30
CA GLY A 23 6.61 -4.87 20.66
C GLY A 23 6.55 -3.71 21.66
N PRO A 24 6.76 -3.97 22.98
CA PRO A 24 6.83 -2.92 24.00
C PRO A 24 7.89 -1.84 23.74
N GLU A 25 8.97 -2.20 23.05
CA GLU A 25 10.04 -1.31 22.61
C GLU A 25 9.58 -0.24 21.61
N ASP A 26 8.46 -0.48 20.91
CA ASP A 26 7.91 0.44 19.91
C ASP A 26 6.89 1.44 20.52
N ALA A 27 6.70 1.44 21.84
CA ALA A 27 5.65 2.23 22.48
C ALA A 27 5.76 3.74 22.17
N GLU A 28 6.96 4.32 22.28
CA GLU A 28 7.20 5.73 21.97
C GLU A 28 6.89 6.04 20.48
N PHE A 29 7.32 5.15 19.57
CA PHE A 29 7.01 5.27 18.14
C PHE A 29 5.50 5.26 17.86
N VAL A 30 4.75 4.37 18.52
CA VAL A 30 3.29 4.29 18.35
C VAL A 30 2.61 5.55 18.89
N GLU A 31 3.03 6.06 20.05
CA GLU A 31 2.50 7.30 20.62
C GLU A 31 2.70 8.49 19.68
N ASP A 32 3.91 8.63 19.12
CA ASP A 32 4.23 9.68 18.16
C ASP A 32 3.37 9.58 16.88
N LEU A 33 3.16 8.37 16.37
CA LEU A 33 2.32 8.18 15.20
C LEU A 33 0.86 8.56 15.48
N VAL A 34 0.30 8.14 16.62
CA VAL A 34 -1.05 8.50 17.04
C VAL A 34 -1.18 10.02 17.12
N ALA A 35 -0.20 10.71 17.70
CA ALA A 35 -0.20 12.17 17.78
C ALA A 35 -0.18 12.84 16.39
N VAL A 36 0.57 12.29 15.43
CA VAL A 36 0.58 12.77 14.04
C VAL A 36 -0.77 12.55 13.36
N LEU A 37 -1.35 11.35 13.48
CA LEU A 37 -2.64 11.03 12.88
C LEU A 37 -3.76 11.90 13.47
N ALA A 38 -3.77 12.09 14.79
CA ALA A 38 -4.71 12.96 15.48
C ALA A 38 -4.62 14.42 14.99
N ARG A 39 -3.39 14.95 14.87
CA ARG A 39 -3.14 16.32 14.39
C ARG A 39 -3.72 16.58 12.99
N HIS A 40 -3.78 15.55 12.15
CA HIS A 40 -4.30 15.63 10.78
C HIS A 40 -5.73 15.10 10.63
N GLY A 41 -6.43 14.75 11.72
CA GLY A 41 -7.80 14.22 11.68
C GLY A 41 -7.92 12.84 11.01
N ASN A 42 -6.87 12.02 11.09
CA ASN A 42 -6.72 10.78 10.31
C ASN A 42 -6.81 9.49 11.15
N LEU A 43 -7.18 9.58 12.43
CA LEU A 43 -7.26 8.42 13.33
C LEU A 43 -8.23 7.34 12.84
N ASP A 44 -9.32 7.73 12.16
CA ASP A 44 -10.32 6.79 11.62
C ASP A 44 -10.02 6.35 10.18
N ARG A 45 -8.91 6.82 9.59
CA ARG A 45 -8.59 6.60 8.18
C ARG A 45 -7.33 5.77 7.97
N PHE A 46 -6.32 5.95 8.82
CA PHE A 46 -5.03 5.29 8.66
C PHE A 46 -4.60 4.58 9.95
N GLY A 47 -3.81 3.53 9.78
CA GLY A 47 -3.24 2.74 10.86
C GLY A 47 -1.91 2.12 10.44
N LEU A 48 -1.42 1.18 11.24
CA LEU A 48 -0.18 0.45 10.98
C LEU A 48 -0.46 -0.96 10.46
N CYS A 49 0.35 -1.39 9.49
CA CYS A 49 0.46 -2.78 9.07
C CYS A 49 1.94 -3.15 9.10
N LEU A 50 2.24 -4.36 9.58
CA LEU A 50 3.61 -4.87 9.56
C LEU A 50 4.02 -5.17 8.11
N LEU A 51 5.14 -4.60 7.68
CA LEU A 51 5.63 -4.79 6.32
C LEU A 51 6.20 -6.19 6.13
N HIS A 52 5.64 -6.95 5.20
CA HIS A 52 6.12 -8.29 4.83
C HIS A 52 5.70 -8.64 3.39
N ASP A 53 6.44 -9.53 2.76
CA ASP A 53 6.06 -10.08 1.45
C ASP A 53 5.21 -11.34 1.64
N HIS A 54 4.04 -11.37 0.99
CA HIS A 54 3.19 -12.58 0.94
C HIS A 54 3.75 -13.62 -0.04
N PHE A 55 4.37 -13.14 -1.12
CA PHE A 55 5.08 -13.93 -2.12
C PHE A 55 6.00 -13.03 -2.97
N PRO A 56 6.99 -13.61 -3.68
CA PRO A 56 7.86 -12.84 -4.56
C PRO A 56 7.08 -12.18 -5.71
N LEU A 57 7.27 -10.88 -5.91
CA LEU A 57 6.78 -10.14 -7.07
C LEU A 57 7.90 -9.92 -8.09
N ARG A 58 7.60 -10.13 -9.38
CA ARG A 58 8.50 -9.73 -10.47
C ARG A 58 8.34 -8.26 -10.80
N ALA A 59 9.25 -7.74 -11.63
CA ALA A 59 9.09 -6.40 -12.16
C ALA A 59 7.79 -6.30 -12.98
N GLY A 60 7.05 -5.21 -12.79
CA GLY A 60 5.74 -4.99 -13.43
C GLY A 60 4.61 -5.85 -12.85
N GLU A 61 4.82 -6.55 -11.73
CA GLU A 61 3.76 -7.24 -10.98
C GLU A 61 3.30 -6.41 -9.78
N VAL A 62 2.01 -6.50 -9.47
CA VAL A 62 1.37 -5.87 -8.31
C VAL A 62 0.61 -6.91 -7.51
N LEU A 63 0.52 -6.67 -6.21
CA LEU A 63 -0.30 -7.47 -5.29
C LEU A 63 -1.69 -6.85 -5.17
N VAL A 64 -2.71 -7.65 -5.47
CA VAL A 64 -4.12 -7.25 -5.39
C VAL A 64 -4.85 -8.12 -4.39
N GLU A 65 -5.58 -7.49 -3.47
CA GLU A 65 -6.48 -8.14 -2.53
C GLU A 65 -7.96 -7.94 -2.92
N THR A 66 -8.75 -8.98 -2.69
CA THR A 66 -10.19 -9.03 -2.94
C THR A 66 -10.87 -9.62 -1.72
N ASN A 67 -11.97 -9.03 -1.25
CA ASN A 67 -12.74 -9.58 -0.14
C ASN A 67 -14.06 -10.19 -0.65
N ASP A 68 -14.44 -11.33 -0.08
CA ASP A 68 -15.78 -11.90 -0.21
C ASP A 68 -16.50 -11.71 1.14
N PRO A 69 -17.45 -10.77 1.26
CA PRO A 69 -18.12 -10.51 2.52
C PRO A 69 -19.12 -11.61 2.91
N VAL A 70 -19.59 -12.42 1.96
CA VAL A 70 -20.52 -13.52 2.23
C VAL A 70 -19.75 -14.71 2.79
N ALA A 71 -18.64 -15.08 2.14
CA ALA A 71 -17.76 -16.14 2.63
C ALA A 71 -16.87 -15.68 3.80
N ARG A 72 -16.75 -14.35 4.01
CA ARG A 72 -15.86 -13.70 4.99
C ARG A 72 -14.39 -14.08 4.76
N THR A 73 -13.97 -14.05 3.51
CA THR A 73 -12.59 -14.38 3.10
C THR A 73 -11.90 -13.18 2.46
N LEU A 74 -10.58 -13.16 2.58
CA LEU A 74 -9.70 -12.24 1.85
C LEU A 74 -8.81 -13.09 0.94
N HIS A 75 -8.71 -12.70 -0.32
CA HIS A 75 -7.90 -13.36 -1.33
C HIS A 75 -6.86 -12.37 -1.84
N ALA A 76 -5.60 -12.80 -1.90
CA ALA A 76 -4.52 -12.03 -2.48
C ALA A 76 -3.96 -12.75 -3.71
N HIS A 77 -3.75 -12.04 -4.80
CA HIS A 77 -3.20 -12.57 -6.05
C HIS A 77 -2.32 -11.55 -6.76
N VAL A 78 -1.52 -12.04 -7.72
CA VAL A 78 -0.64 -11.20 -8.55
C VAL A 78 -1.38 -10.75 -9.81
N GLU A 79 -1.23 -9.49 -10.17
CA GLU A 79 -1.61 -8.97 -11.49
C GLU A 79 -0.45 -8.22 -12.17
N LYS A 80 -0.60 -7.92 -13.47
CA LYS A 80 0.32 -7.03 -14.19
C LYS A 80 -0.08 -5.57 -13.97
N ALA A 81 0.88 -4.75 -13.57
CA ALA A 81 0.67 -3.37 -13.18
C ALA A 81 0.02 -2.51 -14.28
N ASP A 82 0.34 -2.77 -15.56
CA ASP A 82 -0.17 -2.03 -16.71
C ASP A 82 -1.67 -2.29 -16.99
N GLY A 83 -2.18 -3.44 -16.53
CA GLY A 83 -3.56 -3.90 -16.70
C GLY A 83 -4.48 -3.65 -15.50
N THR A 84 -3.92 -3.44 -14.30
CA THR A 84 -4.71 -3.27 -13.07
C THR A 84 -5.29 -1.85 -12.96
N ARG A 85 -6.58 -1.67 -13.24
CA ARG A 85 -7.30 -0.38 -13.14
C ARG A 85 -8.51 -0.40 -12.21
N HIS A 86 -8.87 -1.58 -11.70
CA HIS A 86 -10.05 -1.88 -10.87
C HIS A 86 -9.76 -1.94 -9.37
N ALA A 87 -8.60 -1.42 -8.95
CA ALA A 87 -8.14 -1.48 -7.57
C ALA A 87 -7.57 -0.13 -7.14
N LYS A 88 -7.61 0.13 -5.84
CA LYS A 88 -6.99 1.30 -5.20
C LYS A 88 -5.94 0.84 -4.20
N ALA A 89 -4.88 1.61 -4.00
CA ALA A 89 -3.91 1.26 -2.97
C ALA A 89 -4.57 1.25 -1.57
N SER A 90 -4.29 0.19 -0.81
CA SER A 90 -4.72 0.01 0.58
C SER A 90 -3.55 0.00 1.55
N GLN A 91 -2.34 -0.30 1.07
CA GLN A 91 -1.13 -0.33 1.88
C GLN A 91 0.05 0.29 1.13
N TRP A 92 0.87 1.03 1.88
CA TRP A 92 2.04 1.74 1.37
C TRP A 92 3.25 1.48 2.28
N ARG A 93 4.41 1.36 1.65
CA ARG A 93 5.71 1.45 2.32
C ARG A 93 6.22 2.88 2.19
N PHE A 94 6.38 3.58 3.31
CA PHE A 94 7.05 4.89 3.29
C PHE A 94 8.52 4.71 2.90
N VAL A 95 9.01 5.55 2.00
CA VAL A 95 10.42 5.57 1.60
C VAL A 95 11.07 6.83 2.15
N PRO A 96 12.32 6.76 2.64
CA PRO A 96 13.03 7.96 3.05
C PRO A 96 13.03 8.95 1.90
N HIS A 97 12.76 10.20 2.22
CA HIS A 97 13.04 11.29 1.31
C HIS A 97 14.55 11.32 1.12
N ALA A 98 15.06 10.72 0.05
CA ALA A 98 16.48 10.86 -0.30
C ALA A 98 16.74 12.36 -0.38
N GLY A 99 17.64 12.87 0.47
CA GLY A 99 17.84 14.29 0.73
C GLY A 99 17.71 15.12 -0.54
N GLN A 100 16.54 15.75 -0.70
CA GLN A 100 16.26 16.57 -1.87
C GLN A 100 17.04 17.85 -1.67
N GLU A 101 18.19 17.97 -2.35
CA GLU A 101 18.74 19.29 -2.66
C GLU A 101 17.62 20.07 -3.37
N PRO A 102 17.26 21.28 -2.88
CA PRO A 102 16.14 22.04 -3.41
C PRO A 102 16.47 22.52 -4.83
N GLY A 103 16.13 21.73 -5.84
CA GLY A 103 16.43 22.10 -7.23
C GLY A 103 16.12 21.05 -8.30
N ASP A 104 16.03 19.76 -7.96
CA ASP A 104 15.63 18.75 -8.93
C ASP A 104 14.15 18.40 -8.77
N GLY A 105 13.35 18.79 -9.77
CA GLY A 105 11.91 18.57 -9.87
C GLY A 105 11.49 17.11 -10.06
N SER A 106 12.33 16.16 -9.66
CA SER A 106 11.94 14.75 -9.57
C SER A 106 11.10 14.55 -8.32
N ALA A 107 9.78 14.53 -8.49
CA ALA A 107 8.82 14.11 -7.48
C ALA A 107 8.98 12.60 -7.19
N GLY A 108 10.08 12.22 -6.55
CA GLY A 108 10.20 10.90 -5.94
C GLY A 108 9.17 10.81 -4.83
N GLY A 109 8.16 9.94 -5.01
CA GLY A 109 7.09 9.78 -4.03
C GLY A 109 7.64 9.43 -2.65
N SER A 110 7.07 10.01 -1.59
CA SER A 110 7.41 9.70 -0.19
C SER A 110 6.96 8.30 0.26
N PHE A 111 6.38 7.52 -0.64
CA PHE A 111 5.87 6.19 -0.39
C PHE A 111 5.80 5.35 -1.68
N GLN A 112 5.68 4.04 -1.48
CA GLN A 112 5.53 3.03 -2.52
C GLN A 112 4.29 2.18 -2.22
N GLU A 113 3.38 2.04 -3.19
CA GLU A 113 2.18 1.19 -3.05
C GLU A 113 2.57 -0.28 -3.01
N ILE A 114 2.28 -1.00 -1.93
CA ILE A 114 2.64 -2.42 -1.77
C ILE A 114 1.45 -3.36 -1.93
N MET A 115 0.23 -2.88 -1.70
CA MET A 115 -0.99 -3.67 -1.87
C MET A 115 -2.11 -2.79 -2.41
N LEU A 116 -2.83 -3.34 -3.39
CA LEU A 116 -4.02 -2.76 -3.97
C LEU A 116 -5.23 -3.56 -3.51
N CYS A 117 -6.32 -2.90 -3.14
CA CYS A 117 -7.60 -3.54 -2.86
C CYS A 117 -8.56 -3.28 -4.00
N THR A 118 -9.19 -4.35 -4.51
CA THR A 118 -10.25 -4.24 -5.51
C THR A 118 -11.37 -3.32 -5.00
N THR A 119 -11.78 -2.37 -5.84
CA THR A 119 -12.93 -1.52 -5.55
C THR A 119 -14.20 -2.28 -5.95
N LEU A 120 -14.60 -3.25 -5.15
CA LEU A 120 -15.97 -3.76 -5.23
C LEU A 120 -16.93 -2.65 -4.83
N ASP A 121 -18.19 -2.70 -5.27
CA ASP A 121 -19.26 -1.78 -4.84
C ASP A 121 -19.48 -1.77 -3.31
N LEU A 122 -18.78 -2.64 -2.58
CA LEU A 122 -18.83 -2.80 -1.12
C LEU A 122 -17.60 -2.20 -0.39
N CYS A 123 -16.59 -1.71 -1.12
CA CYS A 123 -15.53 -0.92 -0.51
C CYS A 123 -16.04 0.52 -0.31
N PRO A 124 -16.00 1.08 0.91
CA PRO A 124 -16.75 2.30 1.29
C PRO A 124 -16.26 3.63 0.68
N GLY A 125 -15.65 3.60 -0.51
CA GLY A 125 -15.14 4.78 -1.21
C GLY A 125 -15.84 5.12 -2.53
N ARG A 126 -16.91 4.41 -2.89
CA ARG A 126 -17.73 4.75 -4.06
C ARG A 126 -19.17 4.94 -3.61
N ALA A 127 -19.43 6.08 -2.98
CA ALA A 127 -20.77 6.65 -3.12
C ALA A 127 -20.88 7.05 -4.59
N ASP A 128 -21.87 6.51 -5.28
CA ASP A 128 -22.16 6.84 -6.67
C ASP A 128 -22.38 8.35 -6.83
N ASP A 129 -21.42 9.03 -7.46
CA ASP A 129 -21.64 10.33 -8.11
C ASP A 129 -22.45 10.11 -9.42
N HIS A 130 -23.64 9.53 -9.26
CA HIS A 130 -24.69 9.59 -10.27
C HIS A 130 -25.93 10.22 -9.65
N ASP A 131 -25.79 11.51 -9.39
CA ASP A 131 -26.92 12.43 -9.42
C ASP A 131 -26.63 13.51 -10.48
N GLY A 132 -27.54 13.65 -11.45
CA GLY A 132 -27.63 14.81 -12.33
C GLY A 132 -27.28 14.62 -13.81
N SER A 133 -28.21 14.07 -14.59
CA SER A 133 -28.79 14.74 -15.79
C SER A 133 -29.98 13.95 -16.35
#